data_AF-A0A6I5P9E5-F1
#
_entry.id   AF-A0A6I5P9E5-F1
#
_cell.length_a   1.000
_cell.length_b   1.000
_cell.length_c   1.000
_cell.angle_alpha   90.00
_cell.angle_beta   90.00
_cell.angle_gamma   90.00
#
_symmetry.space_group_name_H-M   'P 1'
#
loop_
_entity.id
_entity.type
_entity.pdbx_description
1 polymer ?
#
loop_
_entity_poly.entity_id
_entity_poly.type
_entity_poly.pdbx_seq_one_letter_code
_entity_poly.pdbx_strand_id
1 'polypeptide(L)'
;MTKVSLHRFAKLPQRFLLALGLGMGILTVGAIAPPPSLTEEAPTSPTTTVDHAFAQLPNTLVSTESLWREADRYGSEVAKVGSPQPSAPATQSDFLTITLYTPTASCETYAGEAKAIATDKAIPQIVHFLLTDQTPNLLDFELSGYRILPGDKGNTVTVDFRRKPDATRHFISLSICEQRVLFGSLRETLLQNPELGIDDVKFTEQGKPILL
;
A
#
# COMPACT_ATOMS: atom_id res chain seq x y z
N MET A 1 -20.61 20.53 -44.29
CA MET A 1 -21.55 21.35 -43.50
C MET A 1 -22.28 20.43 -42.54
N THR A 2 -21.84 20.34 -41.28
CA THR A 2 -22.42 19.43 -40.29
C THR A 2 -22.40 20.11 -38.92
N LYS A 3 -23.59 20.30 -38.37
CA LYS A 3 -23.90 21.03 -37.13
C LYS A 3 -23.36 20.28 -35.90
N VAL A 4 -22.57 20.95 -35.07
CA VAL A 4 -22.18 20.49 -33.74
C VAL A 4 -23.22 21.00 -32.73
N SER A 5 -23.82 20.09 -31.97
CA SER A 5 -24.81 20.39 -30.93
C SER A 5 -24.11 20.54 -29.57
N LEU A 6 -24.19 21.74 -28.99
CA LEU A 6 -23.70 22.08 -27.65
C LEU A 6 -24.84 21.91 -26.63
N HIS A 7 -24.75 20.89 -25.77
CA HIS A 7 -25.67 20.73 -24.64
C HIS A 7 -25.10 21.35 -23.36
N ARG A 8 -25.54 22.59 -23.15
CA ARG A 8 -26.05 23.22 -21.90
C ARG A 8 -25.41 22.82 -20.56
N PHE A 9 -24.68 23.79 -20.02
CA PHE A 9 -24.35 23.96 -18.61
C PHE A 9 -25.58 23.95 -17.70
N ALA A 10 -25.58 23.08 -16.70
CA ALA A 10 -26.56 23.10 -15.61
C ALA A 10 -26.18 24.17 -14.57
N LYS A 11 -27.15 25.00 -14.21
CA LYS A 11 -27.09 26.08 -13.23
C LYS A 11 -26.97 25.53 -11.80
N LEU A 12 -26.00 26.00 -11.03
CA LEU A 12 -26.03 25.92 -9.56
C LEU A 12 -27.02 26.97 -9.00
N PRO A 13 -27.85 26.62 -8.00
CA PRO A 13 -28.64 27.60 -7.27
C PRO A 13 -27.77 28.33 -6.23
N GLN A 14 -27.75 29.64 -6.39
CA GLN A 14 -27.24 30.65 -5.47
C GLN A 14 -28.32 30.97 -4.41
N ARG A 15 -27.99 30.80 -3.12
CA ARG A 15 -28.71 31.24 -1.89
C ARG A 15 -28.04 30.49 -0.71
N PHE A 16 -27.46 31.06 0.34
CA PHE A 16 -27.86 32.21 1.15
C PHE A 16 -26.63 32.86 1.81
N LEU A 17 -26.71 34.19 1.90
CA LEU A 17 -25.86 35.06 2.71
C LEU A 17 -26.21 34.96 4.21
N LEU A 18 -25.26 35.46 5.02
CA LEU A 18 -25.41 36.03 6.38
C LEU A 18 -25.42 35.07 7.58
N ALA A 19 -24.33 35.07 8.33
CA ALA A 19 -24.34 35.59 9.70
C ALA A 19 -22.93 35.97 10.16
N LEU A 20 -22.76 37.27 10.42
CA LEU A 20 -21.69 37.85 11.19
C LEU A 20 -21.66 37.22 12.60
N GLY A 21 -20.54 36.63 12.99
CA GLY A 21 -20.26 36.21 14.36
C GLY A 21 -18.97 36.86 14.84
N LEU A 22 -19.08 38.11 15.28
CA LEU A 22 -18.00 38.93 15.83
C LEU A 22 -17.73 38.46 17.26
N GLY A 23 -16.83 37.49 17.42
CA GLY A 23 -16.34 37.02 18.72
C GLY A 23 -14.98 37.64 19.05
N MET A 24 -14.99 38.85 19.64
CA MET A 24 -13.83 39.37 20.37
C MET A 24 -13.61 38.52 21.63
N GLY A 25 -12.46 37.85 21.72
CA GLY A 25 -12.07 37.03 22.85
C GLY A 25 -10.62 37.27 23.26
N ILE A 26 -10.41 38.36 24.01
CA ILE A 26 -9.47 38.55 25.13
C ILE A 26 -8.03 38.03 24.96
N LEU A 27 -7.12 38.99 24.76
CA LEU A 27 -5.69 38.91 25.04
C LEU A 27 -5.45 38.48 26.49
N THR A 28 -4.81 37.33 26.70
CA THR A 28 -4.11 37.03 27.95
C THR A 28 -2.61 37.04 27.68
N VAL A 29 -1.95 38.06 28.21
CA VAL A 29 -0.49 38.18 28.27
C VAL A 29 -0.03 37.29 29.43
N GLY A 30 0.46 36.10 29.10
CA GLY A 30 1.00 35.14 30.06
C GLY A 30 2.53 35.04 29.96
N ALA A 31 3.20 35.66 30.93
CA ALA A 31 4.55 35.42 31.46
C ALA A 31 5.66 34.87 30.53
N ILE A 32 6.65 35.74 30.28
CA ILE A 32 7.99 35.40 29.81
C ILE A 32 8.70 34.64 30.94
N ALA A 33 8.88 33.34 30.78
CA ALA A 33 9.86 32.58 31.55
C ALA A 33 11.26 32.77 30.92
N PRO A 34 12.32 32.97 31.72
CA PRO A 34 13.68 32.99 31.19
C PRO A 34 14.08 31.59 30.66
N PRO A 35 14.83 31.50 29.55
CA PRO A 35 15.31 30.23 29.05
C PRO A 35 16.31 29.61 30.03
N PRO A 36 16.25 28.29 30.30
CA PRO A 36 17.29 27.59 31.02
C PRO A 36 18.58 27.59 30.17
N SER A 37 19.69 27.95 30.80
CA SER A 37 21.03 27.84 30.24
C SER A 37 21.28 26.39 29.81
N LEU A 38 21.51 26.17 28.52
CA LEU A 38 22.00 24.89 28.01
C LEU A 38 23.47 24.76 28.42
N THR A 39 23.70 23.93 29.42
CA THR A 39 25.02 23.36 29.71
C THR A 39 25.40 22.45 28.54
N GLU A 40 26.40 22.88 27.80
CA GLU A 40 27.08 22.12 26.76
C GLU A 40 27.95 21.04 27.44
N GLU A 41 27.39 19.85 27.65
CA GLU A 41 28.19 18.65 27.91
C GLU A 41 28.46 17.95 26.58
N ALA A 42 29.74 17.96 26.20
CA ALA A 42 30.29 17.24 25.06
C ALA A 42 30.08 15.72 25.20
N PRO A 43 29.47 15.03 24.22
CA PRO A 43 29.47 13.58 24.20
C PRO A 43 30.86 13.08 23.77
N THR A 44 31.57 12.46 24.71
CA THR A 44 32.74 11.65 24.41
C THR A 44 32.28 10.32 23.81
N SER A 45 32.59 10.10 22.53
CA SER A 45 32.34 8.85 21.82
C SER A 45 33.22 7.72 22.37
N PRO A 46 32.66 6.56 22.78
CA PRO A 46 33.44 5.34 22.86
C PRO A 46 33.46 4.65 21.48
N THR A 47 34.60 4.75 20.79
CA THR A 47 34.92 3.89 19.65
C THR A 47 35.05 2.45 20.15
N THR A 48 34.05 1.63 19.86
CA THR A 48 34.15 0.17 20.04
C THR A 48 34.44 -0.44 18.68
N THR A 49 35.72 -0.71 18.44
CA THR A 49 36.21 -1.52 17.31
C THR A 49 35.77 -2.96 17.54
N VAL A 50 34.77 -3.43 16.80
CA VAL A 50 34.43 -4.86 16.74
C VAL A 50 35.06 -5.43 15.48
N ASP A 51 36.15 -6.15 15.70
CA ASP A 51 36.82 -7.00 14.73
C ASP A 51 35.98 -8.28 14.56
N HIS A 52 35.33 -8.43 13.41
CA HIS A 52 34.65 -9.66 13.02
C HIS A 52 35.19 -10.15 11.68
N ALA A 53 36.19 -11.02 11.81
CA ALA A 53 36.64 -11.95 10.80
C ALA A 53 35.45 -12.76 10.24
N PHE A 54 35.04 -12.41 9.02
CA PHE A 54 34.14 -13.23 8.22
C PHE A 54 34.94 -14.31 7.51
N ALA A 55 34.67 -15.56 7.90
CA ALA A 55 35.08 -16.74 7.16
C ALA A 55 34.39 -16.76 5.78
N GLN A 56 35.20 -16.92 4.72
CA GLN A 56 34.73 -17.08 3.36
C GLN A 56 34.11 -18.47 3.17
N LEU A 57 32.85 -18.53 2.69
CA LEU A 57 32.25 -19.73 2.13
C LEU A 57 32.30 -19.69 0.59
N PRO A 58 32.46 -20.83 -0.09
CA PRO A 58 32.74 -20.90 -1.51
C PRO A 58 31.54 -20.52 -2.38
N ASN A 59 31.76 -19.57 -3.30
CA ASN A 59 30.88 -19.26 -4.42
C ASN A 59 30.75 -20.49 -5.32
N THR A 60 29.64 -21.22 -5.18
CA THR A 60 29.22 -22.22 -6.17
C THR A 60 28.05 -21.63 -6.94
N LEU A 61 28.37 -20.88 -8.00
CA LEU A 61 27.39 -20.42 -8.97
C LEU A 61 26.87 -21.63 -9.75
N VAL A 62 25.72 -22.16 -9.33
CA VAL A 62 24.95 -23.10 -10.15
C VAL A 62 24.20 -22.27 -11.18
N SER A 63 24.58 -22.45 -12.45
CA SER A 63 24.02 -21.74 -13.59
C SER A 63 22.51 -21.99 -13.69
N THR A 64 21.72 -20.92 -13.76
CA THR A 64 20.25 -20.96 -13.88
C THR A 64 19.76 -21.54 -15.21
N GLU A 65 20.65 -21.83 -16.16
CA GLU A 65 20.32 -22.55 -17.40
C GLU A 65 20.09 -24.05 -17.22
N SER A 66 20.60 -24.68 -16.16
CA SER A 66 20.39 -26.12 -15.93
C SER A 66 19.06 -26.48 -15.28
N LEU A 67 18.30 -25.50 -14.77
CA LEU A 67 17.01 -25.74 -14.12
C LEU A 67 15.83 -25.80 -15.11
N TRP A 68 15.95 -25.19 -16.29
CA TRP A 68 14.85 -25.18 -17.28
C TRP A 68 14.84 -26.40 -18.21
N ARG A 69 15.99 -27.08 -18.40
CA ARG A 69 16.09 -28.31 -19.21
C ARG A 69 15.49 -29.55 -18.54
N GLU A 70 15.26 -29.52 -17.22
CA GLU A 70 14.64 -30.63 -16.48
C GLU A 70 13.10 -30.55 -16.47
N ALA A 71 12.53 -29.37 -16.73
CA ALA A 71 11.07 -29.18 -16.81
C ALA A 71 10.47 -29.69 -18.14
N ASP A 72 11.20 -29.59 -19.25
CA ASP A 72 10.75 -30.10 -20.56
C ASP A 72 10.79 -31.62 -20.67
N ARG A 73 11.61 -32.29 -19.85
CA ARG A 73 11.71 -33.76 -19.85
C ARG A 73 10.61 -34.44 -19.03
N TYR A 74 9.87 -33.69 -18.20
CA TYR A 74 8.74 -34.21 -17.42
C TYR A 74 7.37 -34.05 -18.13
N GLY A 75 7.32 -33.33 -19.26
CA GLY A 75 6.10 -33.06 -20.03
C GLY A 75 5.78 -34.07 -21.14
N SER A 76 6.62 -35.09 -21.38
CA SER A 76 6.50 -35.97 -22.55
C SER A 76 6.35 -37.46 -22.23
N GLU A 77 5.90 -37.82 -21.02
CA GLU A 77 5.63 -39.22 -20.67
C GLU A 77 4.39 -39.42 -19.76
N VAL A 78 3.30 -38.70 -20.02
CA VAL A 78 1.96 -39.06 -19.51
C VAL A 78 0.93 -38.96 -20.63
N ALA A 79 1.27 -39.53 -21.79
CA ALA A 79 0.25 -39.96 -22.74
C ALA A 79 0.15 -41.48 -22.60
N LYS A 80 -0.96 -41.94 -22.01
CA LYS A 80 -1.48 -43.32 -21.94
C LYS A 80 -1.36 -43.97 -20.55
N VAL A 81 -2.45 -43.88 -19.77
CA VAL A 81 -3.23 -45.00 -19.20
C VAL A 81 -4.38 -44.45 -18.35
N GLY A 82 -5.62 -44.72 -18.78
CA GLY A 82 -6.73 -45.25 -17.95
C GLY A 82 -7.37 -44.43 -16.83
N SER A 83 -8.67 -44.12 -17.05
CA SER A 83 -9.80 -44.06 -16.09
C SER A 83 -10.30 -42.68 -15.64
N PRO A 84 -11.62 -42.39 -15.74
CA PRO A 84 -12.22 -41.12 -15.35
C PRO A 84 -12.41 -41.09 -13.84
N GLN A 85 -11.48 -40.46 -13.12
CA GLN A 85 -11.71 -40.09 -11.73
C GLN A 85 -12.72 -38.93 -11.69
N PRO A 86 -13.74 -38.95 -10.81
CA PRO A 86 -14.69 -37.85 -10.70
C PRO A 86 -13.93 -36.59 -10.27
N SER A 87 -13.77 -35.64 -11.19
CA SER A 87 -13.32 -34.30 -10.87
C SER A 87 -14.29 -33.74 -9.84
N ALA A 88 -13.78 -33.38 -8.66
CA ALA A 88 -14.54 -32.61 -7.69
C ALA A 88 -15.20 -31.41 -8.39
N PRO A 89 -16.43 -31.01 -8.03
CA PRO A 89 -17.08 -29.89 -8.68
C PRO A 89 -16.20 -28.65 -8.54
N ALA A 90 -15.85 -28.03 -9.67
CA ALA A 90 -15.23 -26.72 -9.64
C ALA A 90 -16.22 -25.78 -8.96
N THR A 91 -15.93 -25.36 -7.73
CA THR A 91 -16.73 -24.36 -7.01
C THR A 91 -16.79 -23.13 -7.90
N GLN A 92 -17.99 -22.77 -8.39
CA GLN A 92 -18.20 -21.52 -9.09
C GLN A 92 -17.87 -20.39 -8.10
N SER A 93 -16.79 -19.67 -8.35
CA SER A 93 -16.43 -18.49 -7.55
C SER A 93 -17.35 -17.35 -7.95
N ASP A 94 -18.08 -16.79 -6.99
CA ASP A 94 -18.78 -15.53 -7.19
C ASP A 94 -17.77 -14.40 -7.38
N PHE A 95 -18.10 -13.45 -8.25
CA PHE A 95 -17.27 -12.28 -8.54
C PHE A 95 -17.97 -11.01 -8.12
N LEU A 96 -17.19 -10.07 -7.59
CA LEU A 96 -17.57 -8.71 -7.23
C LEU A 96 -16.83 -7.72 -8.11
N THR A 97 -17.52 -6.69 -8.59
CA THR A 97 -16.89 -5.56 -9.29
C THR A 97 -16.38 -4.56 -8.27
N ILE A 98 -15.07 -4.36 -8.23
CA ILE A 98 -14.38 -3.43 -7.32
C ILE A 98 -13.73 -2.32 -8.14
N THR A 99 -13.82 -1.08 -7.68
CA THR A 99 -13.05 0.03 -8.26
C THR A 99 -11.72 0.17 -7.54
N LEU A 100 -10.61 -0.07 -8.25
CA LEU A 100 -9.25 0.15 -7.77
C LEU A 100 -8.85 1.62 -7.97
N TYR A 101 -8.37 2.29 -6.93
CA TYR A 101 -8.01 3.70 -6.98
C TYR A 101 -6.50 3.90 -6.95
N THR A 102 -5.98 4.62 -7.94
CA THR A 102 -4.55 4.99 -8.06
C THR A 102 -4.40 6.50 -8.18
N PRO A 103 -3.34 7.12 -7.63
CA PRO A 103 -3.17 8.56 -7.77
C PRO A 103 -3.06 8.94 -9.25
N THR A 104 -3.58 10.11 -9.59
CA THR A 104 -3.32 10.70 -10.90
C THR A 104 -1.86 11.14 -11.02
N ALA A 105 -1.41 11.47 -12.23
CA ALA A 105 -0.02 11.91 -12.46
C ALA A 105 0.36 13.18 -11.67
N SER A 106 -0.61 13.99 -11.24
CA SER A 106 -0.36 15.14 -10.36
C SER A 106 -0.26 14.77 -8.87
N CYS A 107 -0.58 13.52 -8.52
CA CYS A 107 -0.67 13.01 -7.15
C CYS A 107 -1.62 13.82 -6.25
N GLU A 108 -2.59 14.54 -6.82
CA GLU A 108 -3.58 15.36 -6.11
C GLU A 108 -4.92 14.64 -5.91
N THR A 109 -5.30 13.78 -6.86
CA THR A 109 -6.57 13.05 -6.87
C THR A 109 -6.34 11.57 -7.15
N TYR A 110 -7.38 10.74 -7.02
CA TYR A 110 -7.35 9.34 -7.43
C TYR A 110 -8.21 9.14 -8.67
N ALA A 111 -7.76 8.28 -9.58
CA ALA A 111 -8.54 7.75 -10.68
C ALA A 111 -8.94 6.30 -10.35
N GLY A 112 -10.20 5.96 -10.65
CA GLY A 112 -10.75 4.63 -10.40
C GLY A 112 -10.77 3.76 -11.66
N GLU A 113 -10.43 2.49 -11.51
CA GLU A 113 -10.55 1.45 -12.54
C GLU A 113 -11.37 0.27 -12.01
N ALA A 114 -12.44 -0.11 -12.71
CA ALA A 114 -13.27 -1.23 -12.31
C ALA A 114 -12.62 -2.58 -12.68
N LYS A 115 -12.59 -3.51 -11.73
CA LYS A 115 -12.02 -4.86 -11.88
C LYS A 115 -12.93 -5.90 -11.23
N ALA A 116 -13.13 -7.03 -11.91
CA ALA A 116 -13.82 -8.18 -11.35
C ALA A 116 -12.88 -8.98 -10.45
N ILE A 117 -13.30 -9.23 -9.21
CA ILE A 117 -12.50 -9.86 -8.16
C ILE A 117 -13.32 -10.97 -7.51
N ALA A 118 -12.70 -12.11 -7.22
CA ALA A 118 -13.41 -13.23 -6.58
C ALA A 118 -13.80 -12.85 -5.14
N THR A 119 -15.06 -13.03 -4.78
CA THR A 119 -15.63 -12.56 -3.51
C THR A 119 -14.92 -13.18 -2.30
N ASP A 120 -14.56 -14.46 -2.37
CA ASP A 120 -13.88 -15.21 -1.30
C ASP A 120 -12.46 -14.72 -1.01
N LYS A 121 -11.85 -13.96 -1.92
CA LYS A 121 -10.47 -13.45 -1.83
C LYS A 121 -10.38 -11.97 -2.13
N ALA A 122 -11.48 -11.23 -1.97
CA ALA A 122 -11.57 -9.85 -2.43
C ALA A 122 -10.46 -8.96 -1.85
N ILE A 123 -10.34 -8.89 -0.51
CA ILE A 123 -9.36 -8.04 0.16
C ILE A 123 -7.91 -8.47 -0.20
N PRO A 124 -7.51 -9.75 -0.08
CA PRO A 124 -6.19 -10.19 -0.52
C PRO A 124 -5.83 -9.87 -1.97
N GLN A 125 -6.77 -10.05 -2.90
CA GLN A 125 -6.55 -9.76 -4.31
C GLN A 125 -6.41 -8.27 -4.58
N ILE A 126 -7.24 -7.42 -3.97
CA ILE A 126 -7.15 -5.97 -4.06
C ILE A 126 -5.78 -5.48 -3.61
N VAL A 127 -5.34 -5.88 -2.42
CA VAL A 127 -4.04 -5.48 -1.88
C VAL A 127 -2.91 -5.98 -2.78
N HIS A 128 -3.02 -7.22 -3.28
CA HIS A 128 -2.03 -7.78 -4.21
C HIS A 128 -1.91 -6.97 -5.50
N PHE A 129 -3.04 -6.64 -6.14
CA PHE A 129 -3.05 -5.85 -7.37
C PHE A 129 -2.43 -4.49 -7.15
N LEU A 130 -2.88 -3.75 -6.13
CA LEU A 130 -2.36 -2.41 -5.86
C LEU A 130 -0.87 -2.43 -5.54
N LEU A 131 -0.38 -3.40 -4.77
CA LEU A 131 1.05 -3.47 -4.48
C LEU A 131 1.87 -3.90 -5.70
N THR A 132 1.40 -4.84 -6.50
CA THR A 132 2.14 -5.30 -7.69
C THR A 132 2.18 -4.22 -8.77
N ASP A 133 1.08 -3.52 -8.99
CA ASP A 133 0.98 -2.50 -10.04
C ASP A 133 1.68 -1.19 -9.64
N GLN A 134 1.76 -0.88 -8.34
CA GLN A 134 2.26 0.41 -7.86
C GLN A 134 3.67 0.39 -7.27
N THR A 135 4.15 -0.75 -6.74
CA THR A 135 5.52 -0.82 -6.19
C THR A 135 6.63 -0.46 -7.17
N PRO A 136 6.52 -0.71 -8.49
CA PRO A 136 7.52 -0.22 -9.45
C PRO A 136 7.67 1.30 -9.50
N ASN A 137 6.66 2.06 -9.02
CA ASN A 137 6.68 3.52 -8.95
C ASN A 137 7.34 4.05 -7.67
N LEU A 138 7.74 3.17 -6.74
CA LEU A 138 8.38 3.53 -5.47
C LEU A 138 9.89 3.32 -5.57
N LEU A 139 10.60 4.33 -6.07
CA LEU A 139 12.04 4.25 -6.32
C LEU A 139 12.81 3.89 -5.03
N ASP A 140 13.66 2.87 -5.11
CA ASP A 140 14.51 2.39 -4.01
C ASP A 140 13.76 2.01 -2.72
N PHE A 141 12.44 1.79 -2.81
CA PHE A 141 11.62 1.31 -1.71
C PHE A 141 11.16 -0.12 -1.99
N GLU A 142 11.70 -1.07 -1.23
CA GLU A 142 11.50 -2.48 -1.52
C GLU A 142 10.75 -3.21 -0.41
N LEU A 143 9.63 -3.85 -0.79
CA LEU A 143 8.89 -4.77 0.06
C LEU A 143 9.36 -6.20 -0.18
N SER A 144 9.58 -6.93 0.90
CA SER A 144 9.71 -8.40 0.92
C SER A 144 8.34 -9.10 0.98
N GLY A 145 7.28 -8.39 1.39
CA GLY A 145 5.93 -8.90 1.43
C GLY A 145 5.00 -8.07 2.32
N TYR A 146 3.81 -8.61 2.57
CA TYR A 146 2.80 -8.01 3.44
C TYR A 146 1.92 -9.10 4.05
N ARG A 147 1.15 -8.74 5.08
CA ARG A 147 0.08 -9.54 5.66
C ARG A 147 -1.18 -8.69 5.77
N ILE A 148 -2.33 -9.34 5.66
CA ILE A 148 -3.62 -8.71 5.91
C ILE A 148 -4.14 -9.31 7.20
N LEU A 149 -4.39 -8.45 8.17
CA LEU A 149 -4.87 -8.81 9.49
C LEU A 149 -6.23 -8.16 9.71
N PRO A 150 -7.20 -8.87 10.32
CA PRO A 150 -8.36 -8.21 10.88
C PRO A 150 -7.89 -7.21 11.95
N GLY A 151 -8.46 -6.01 11.98
CA GLY A 151 -8.16 -5.02 13.00
C GLY A 151 -8.80 -5.33 14.34
N ASP A 152 -8.37 -4.63 15.38
CA ASP A 152 -8.75 -4.93 16.78
C ASP A 152 -10.19 -4.51 17.14
N LYS A 153 -10.87 -3.72 16.31
CA LYS A 153 -12.22 -3.17 16.55
C LYS A 153 -12.98 -2.96 15.23
N GLY A 154 -14.25 -3.39 15.19
CA GLY A 154 -15.15 -3.18 14.04
C GLY A 154 -14.64 -3.83 12.75
N ASN A 155 -15.10 -3.33 11.59
CA ASN A 155 -14.62 -3.77 10.28
C ASN A 155 -13.37 -3.00 9.84
N THR A 156 -12.35 -2.99 10.71
CA THR A 156 -11.03 -2.42 10.38
C THR A 156 -10.17 -3.48 9.70
N VAL A 157 -9.43 -3.10 8.66
CA VAL A 157 -8.39 -3.94 8.05
C VAL A 157 -7.01 -3.36 8.35
N THR A 158 -6.06 -4.21 8.77
CA THR A 158 -4.66 -3.82 8.93
C THR A 158 -3.81 -4.47 7.86
N VAL A 159 -3.08 -3.66 7.11
CA VAL A 159 -2.03 -4.12 6.19
C VAL A 159 -0.67 -3.99 6.90
N ASP A 160 -0.07 -5.13 7.22
CA ASP A 160 1.24 -5.22 7.88
C ASP A 160 2.33 -5.49 6.85
N PHE A 161 3.13 -4.49 6.57
CA PHE A 161 4.19 -4.55 5.58
C PHE A 161 5.47 -5.17 6.12
N ARG A 162 6.21 -5.80 5.21
CA ARG A 162 7.56 -6.33 5.44
C ARG A 162 8.49 -5.68 4.44
N ARG A 163 9.22 -4.66 4.88
CA ARG A 163 10.29 -4.07 4.09
C ARG A 163 11.47 -5.04 3.97
N LYS A 164 12.22 -4.98 2.88
CA LYS A 164 13.45 -5.80 2.77
C LYS A 164 14.46 -5.41 3.86
N PRO A 165 15.22 -6.37 4.41
CA PRO A 165 16.18 -6.10 5.49
C PRO A 165 17.28 -5.09 5.12
N ASP A 166 17.65 -5.02 3.84
CA ASP A 166 18.68 -4.18 3.25
C ASP A 166 18.15 -2.91 2.57
N ALA A 167 16.83 -2.66 2.67
CA ALA A 167 16.24 -1.45 2.10
C ALA A 167 16.81 -0.19 2.78
N THR A 168 17.36 0.71 1.96
CA THR A 168 17.97 1.97 2.39
C THR A 168 16.93 3.01 2.77
N ARG A 169 15.75 2.98 2.14
CA ARG A 169 14.61 3.88 2.43
C ARG A 169 13.66 3.28 3.45
N HIS A 170 13.04 4.15 4.23
CA HIS A 170 11.99 3.82 5.21
C HIS A 170 10.64 4.40 4.75
N PHE A 171 9.53 3.90 5.28
CA PHE A 171 8.20 4.44 4.96
C PHE A 171 8.09 5.95 5.19
N ILE A 172 8.70 6.47 6.27
CA ILE A 172 8.73 7.90 6.60
C ILE A 172 9.52 8.75 5.58
N SER A 173 10.37 8.12 4.77
CA SER A 173 11.17 8.80 3.75
C SER A 173 10.48 8.87 2.39
N LEU A 174 9.30 8.26 2.27
CA LEU A 174 8.49 8.37 1.07
C LEU A 174 8.00 9.81 0.90
N SER A 175 8.15 10.33 -0.30
CA SER A 175 7.54 11.59 -0.71
C SER A 175 6.02 11.51 -0.58
N ILE A 176 5.35 12.64 -0.53
CA ILE A 176 3.88 12.68 -0.44
C ILE A 176 3.21 11.91 -1.58
N CYS A 177 3.76 11.97 -2.80
CA CYS A 177 3.21 11.20 -3.92
C CYS A 177 3.39 9.69 -3.69
N GLU A 178 4.58 9.24 -3.28
CA GLU A 178 4.84 7.83 -2.99
C GLU A 178 3.97 7.30 -1.84
N GLN A 179 3.76 8.10 -0.79
CA GLN A 179 2.84 7.75 0.29
C GLN A 179 1.40 7.58 -0.21
N ARG A 180 0.94 8.46 -1.11
CA ARG A 180 -0.38 8.34 -1.72
C ARG A 180 -0.48 7.13 -2.65
N VAL A 181 0.58 6.83 -3.39
CA VAL A 181 0.68 5.64 -4.25
C VAL A 181 0.57 4.36 -3.44
N LEU A 182 1.28 4.28 -2.31
CA LEU A 182 1.30 3.07 -1.49
C LEU A 182 0.11 2.98 -0.53
N PHE A 183 0.02 3.93 0.40
CA PHE A 183 -0.97 3.89 1.47
C PHE A 183 -2.30 4.48 1.05
N GLY A 184 -2.24 5.59 0.31
CA GLY A 184 -3.42 6.29 -0.18
C GLY A 184 -4.29 5.40 -1.06
N SER A 185 -3.71 4.74 -2.07
CA SER A 185 -4.42 3.80 -2.94
C SER A 185 -5.10 2.66 -2.20
N LEU A 186 -4.39 2.02 -1.27
CA LEU A 186 -4.95 0.93 -0.47
C LEU A 186 -6.13 1.43 0.36
N ARG A 187 -5.95 2.56 1.06
CA ARG A 187 -7.01 3.14 1.89
C ARG A 187 -8.21 3.55 1.04
N GLU A 188 -7.99 4.31 -0.02
CA GLU A 188 -9.07 4.80 -0.90
C GLU A 188 -9.85 3.63 -1.50
N THR A 189 -9.14 2.61 -2.02
CA THR A 189 -9.78 1.43 -2.60
C THR A 189 -10.59 0.65 -1.57
N LEU A 190 -10.04 0.37 -0.40
CA LEU A 190 -10.74 -0.46 0.58
C LEU A 190 -11.94 0.27 1.19
N LEU A 191 -11.90 1.60 1.33
CA LEU A 191 -12.98 2.39 1.92
C LEU A 191 -14.07 2.81 0.91
N GLN A 192 -13.71 3.06 -0.35
CA GLN A 192 -14.69 3.51 -1.38
C GLN A 192 -15.47 2.36 -2.01
N ASN A 193 -15.20 1.11 -1.64
CA ASN A 193 -15.94 -0.07 -2.09
C ASN A 193 -16.78 -0.64 -0.94
N PRO A 194 -18.01 -0.14 -0.73
CA PRO A 194 -18.83 -0.47 0.45
C PRO A 194 -19.21 -1.96 0.53
N GLU A 195 -19.19 -2.67 -0.60
CA GLU A 195 -19.39 -4.13 -0.71
C GLU A 195 -18.36 -4.92 0.14
N LEU A 196 -17.20 -4.33 0.44
CA LEU A 196 -16.19 -4.93 1.31
C LEU A 196 -16.53 -4.79 2.81
N GLY A 197 -17.45 -3.88 3.14
CA GLY A 197 -17.85 -3.57 4.51
C GLY A 197 -16.72 -3.00 5.38
N ILE A 198 -15.67 -2.40 4.82
CA ILE A 198 -14.51 -1.90 5.58
C ILE A 198 -14.76 -0.45 6.01
N ASP A 199 -14.60 -0.17 7.30
CA ASP A 199 -14.80 1.16 7.88
C ASP A 199 -13.49 1.92 8.11
N ASP A 200 -12.38 1.20 8.31
CA ASP A 200 -11.07 1.79 8.58
C ASP A 200 -9.92 0.92 8.05
N VAL A 201 -8.80 1.57 7.70
CA VAL A 201 -7.59 0.92 7.20
C VAL A 201 -6.37 1.43 7.94
N LYS A 202 -5.67 0.50 8.58
CA LYS A 202 -4.44 0.73 9.32
C LYS A 202 -3.23 0.14 8.62
N PHE A 203 -2.09 0.79 8.80
CA PHE A 203 -0.82 0.37 8.22
C PHE A 203 0.21 0.14 9.32
N THR A 204 0.90 -0.99 9.25
CA THR A 204 1.94 -1.36 10.20
C THR A 204 3.17 -1.88 9.48
N GLU A 205 4.34 -1.79 10.11
CA GLU A 205 5.57 -2.47 9.71
C GLU A 205 5.95 -3.43 10.84
N GLN A 206 5.82 -4.72 10.57
CA GLN A 206 6.09 -5.78 11.55
C GLN A 206 5.28 -5.63 12.85
N GLY A 207 4.02 -5.23 12.74
CA GLY A 207 3.12 -4.98 13.86
C GLY A 207 3.30 -3.63 14.55
N LYS A 208 4.25 -2.79 14.13
CA LYS A 208 4.41 -1.42 14.64
C LYS A 208 3.65 -0.44 13.75
N PRO A 209 2.85 0.49 14.30
CA PRO A 209 2.18 1.52 13.50
C PRO A 209 3.17 2.31 12.65
N ILE A 210 2.83 2.51 11.39
CA ILE A 210 3.56 3.43 10.52
C ILE A 210 2.98 4.83 10.75
N LEU A 211 3.84 5.77 11.15
CA LEU A 211 3.51 7.19 11.27
C LEU A 211 3.95 7.88 9.99
N LEU A 212 3.02 8.52 9.29
CA LEU A 212 3.24 9.20 8.00
C LEU A 212 3.25 10.71 8.17
#